data_AF-A0A1G1W049-F1
#
_entry.id   AF-A0A1G1W049-F1
#
_cell.length_a   1.000
_cell.length_b   1.000
_cell.length_c   1.000
_cell.angle_alpha   90.00
_cell.angle_beta   90.00
_cell.angle_gamma   90.00
#
_symmetry.space_group_name_H-M   'P 1'
#
loop_
_entity.id
_entity.type
_entity.pdbx_description
1 polymer ?
#
loop_
_entity_poly.entity_id
_entity_poly.type
_entity_poly.pdbx_seq_one_letter_code
_entity_poly.pdbx_strand_id
1 'polypeptide(L)'
;MKYQIAVGKRSQADTWRNLAIYWMVSPQAKERLEWIIFYHDVANQRVSSTAAYFGLSRKTIHKWLKRFDPHRIQSLEESSRRPKQLRTWEVTPLQEARVKTLREKHLRYGKAKLKVIYEETYGEPISTWKIERVVRKHHLYPDPADHKQRMKRRQQRKQKPKVRIHELETDTYPAGTLGIPIPSSSGGMGSTG
;
A
#
# COMPACT_ATOMS: atom_id res chain seq x y z
N MET A 1 -7.02 -40.68 43.06
CA MET A 1 -7.22 -41.47 41.84
C MET A 1 -6.60 -40.74 40.65
N LYS A 2 -5.49 -41.24 40.10
CA LYS A 2 -4.85 -40.67 38.91
C LYS A 2 -5.50 -41.33 37.68
N TYR A 3 -6.30 -40.58 36.93
CA TYR A 3 -6.82 -41.04 35.64
C TYR A 3 -5.66 -41.07 34.63
N GLN A 4 -4.93 -42.18 34.57
CA GLN A 4 -4.08 -42.47 33.43
C GLN A 4 -4.97 -43.00 32.30
N ILE A 5 -5.49 -42.08 31.48
CA ILE A 5 -6.09 -42.44 30.21
C ILE A 5 -4.96 -43.02 29.36
N ALA A 6 -5.03 -44.31 29.03
CA ALA A 6 -4.13 -44.96 28.09
C ALA A 6 -4.36 -44.36 26.70
N VAL A 7 -3.70 -43.23 26.43
CA VAL A 7 -3.64 -42.66 25.09
C VAL A 7 -2.71 -43.58 24.29
N GLY A 8 -3.28 -44.38 23.39
CA GLY A 8 -2.50 -45.17 22.43
C GLY A 8 -1.48 -44.29 21.69
N LYS A 9 -0.41 -44.88 21.13
CA LYS A 9 0.65 -44.13 20.43
C LYS A 9 0.04 -43.22 19.35
N ARG A 10 -0.20 -41.95 19.67
CA ARG A 10 -0.70 -40.96 18.70
C ARG A 10 0.41 -40.68 17.71
N SER A 11 0.06 -40.63 16.42
CA SER A 11 1.01 -40.15 15.41
C SER A 11 1.46 -38.73 15.78
N GLN A 12 2.69 -38.38 15.42
CA GLN A 12 3.21 -37.03 15.62
C GLN A 12 2.30 -35.99 14.93
N ALA A 13 1.76 -36.35 13.77
CA ALA A 13 0.78 -35.56 13.03
C ALA A 13 -0.51 -35.30 13.82
N ASP A 14 -1.07 -36.32 14.48
CA ASP A 14 -2.30 -36.17 15.27
C ASP A 14 -2.07 -35.28 16.49
N THR A 15 -0.88 -35.35 17.06
CA THR A 15 -0.48 -34.45 18.16
C THR A 15 -0.48 -33.01 17.70
N TRP A 16 0.12 -32.72 16.54
CA TRP A 16 0.14 -31.37 15.99
C TRP A 16 -1.25 -30.86 15.58
N ARG A 17 -2.10 -31.71 14.98
CA ARG A 17 -3.50 -31.34 14.66
C ARG A 17 -4.30 -31.00 15.91
N ASN A 18 -4.16 -31.80 16.98
CA ASN A 18 -4.81 -31.52 18.25
C ASN A 18 -4.31 -30.21 18.88
N LEU A 19 -2.99 -29.95 18.82
CA LEU A 19 -2.43 -28.67 19.25
C LEU A 19 -2.98 -27.51 18.41
N ALA A 20 -3.13 -27.66 17.10
CA ALA A 20 -3.69 -26.62 16.23
C ALA A 20 -5.16 -26.28 16.60
N ILE A 21 -5.94 -27.27 17.00
CA ILE A 21 -7.31 -27.09 17.50
C ILE A 21 -7.29 -26.38 18.85
N TYR A 22 -6.48 -26.88 19.78
CA TYR A 22 -6.34 -26.32 21.13
C TYR A 22 -5.93 -24.85 21.11
N TRP A 23 -4.97 -24.48 20.27
CA TRP A 23 -4.47 -23.11 20.12
C TRP A 23 -5.32 -22.23 19.18
N MET A 24 -6.45 -22.75 18.68
CA MET A 24 -7.39 -22.03 17.80
C MET A 24 -6.71 -21.32 16.61
N VAL A 25 -5.74 -22.00 16.00
CA VAL A 25 -4.90 -21.43 14.95
C VAL A 25 -5.73 -21.15 13.67
N SER A 26 -5.37 -20.11 12.92
CA SER A 26 -6.07 -19.66 11.72
C SER A 26 -6.18 -20.77 10.65
N PRO A 27 -7.19 -20.71 9.76
CA PRO A 27 -7.34 -21.68 8.67
C PRO A 27 -6.09 -21.78 7.79
N GLN A 28 -5.43 -20.65 7.48
CA GLN A 28 -4.22 -20.66 6.65
C GLN A 28 -3.04 -21.35 7.36
N ALA A 29 -2.96 -21.23 8.68
CA ALA A 29 -1.93 -21.90 9.46
C ALA A 29 -2.18 -23.42 9.60
N LYS A 30 -3.44 -23.85 9.66
CA LYS A 30 -3.80 -25.27 9.58
C LYS A 30 -3.42 -25.87 8.22
N GLU A 31 -3.66 -25.15 7.13
CA GLU A 31 -3.22 -25.57 5.79
C GLU A 31 -1.70 -25.75 5.73
N ARG A 32 -0.93 -24.80 6.27
CA ARG A 32 0.54 -24.89 6.36
C ARG A 32 1.00 -26.06 7.23
N LEU A 33 0.25 -26.39 8.27
CA LEU A 33 0.53 -27.54 9.11
C LEU A 33 0.38 -28.84 8.33
N GLU A 34 -0.63 -28.97 7.48
CA GLU A 34 -0.79 -30.14 6.60
C GLU A 34 0.36 -30.26 5.60
N TRP A 35 0.94 -29.15 5.12
CA TRP A 35 2.14 -29.20 4.28
C TRP A 35 3.33 -29.85 5.02
N ILE A 36 3.47 -29.56 6.31
CA ILE A 36 4.54 -30.08 7.15
C ILE A 36 4.30 -31.54 7.53
N ILE A 37 3.05 -31.90 7.83
CA ILE A 37 2.66 -33.30 8.07
C ILE A 37 2.96 -34.14 6.84
N PHE A 38 2.51 -33.71 5.64
CA PHE A 38 2.81 -34.41 4.40
C PHE A 38 4.31 -34.51 4.12
N TYR A 39 5.07 -33.47 4.44
CA TYR A 39 6.52 -33.45 4.30
C TYR A 39 7.21 -34.56 5.13
N HIS A 40 6.76 -34.78 6.37
CA HIS A 40 7.32 -35.80 7.26
C HIS A 40 6.78 -37.21 6.96
N ASP A 41 5.46 -37.36 6.80
CA ASP A 41 4.82 -38.68 6.74
C ASP A 41 4.87 -39.31 5.34
N VAL A 42 4.67 -38.51 4.28
CA VAL A 42 4.50 -39.02 2.91
C VAL A 42 5.72 -38.75 2.05
N ALA A 43 6.23 -37.53 2.08
CA ALA A 43 7.32 -37.10 1.21
C ALA A 43 8.71 -37.53 1.70
N ASN A 44 8.81 -38.13 2.90
CA ASN A 44 10.07 -38.52 3.54
C ASN A 44 11.13 -37.39 3.47
N GLN A 45 10.71 -36.19 3.85
CA GLN A 45 11.53 -34.96 3.86
C GLN A 45 11.96 -34.43 2.47
N ARG A 46 11.27 -34.82 1.40
CA ARG A 46 11.52 -34.29 0.05
C ARG A 46 10.67 -33.06 -0.25
N VAL A 47 11.30 -31.89 -0.20
CA VAL A 47 10.63 -30.60 -0.49
C VAL A 47 10.04 -30.53 -1.89
N SER A 48 10.68 -31.14 -2.89
CA SER A 48 10.18 -31.18 -4.27
C SER A 48 8.83 -31.90 -4.38
N SER A 49 8.70 -33.06 -3.73
CA SER A 49 7.48 -33.86 -3.71
C SER A 49 6.34 -33.13 -3.00
N THR A 50 6.61 -32.50 -1.85
CA THR A 50 5.62 -31.67 -1.14
C THR A 50 5.17 -30.47 -1.97
N ALA A 51 6.12 -29.76 -2.59
CA ALA A 51 5.83 -28.61 -3.43
C ALA A 51 4.96 -28.99 -4.65
N ALA A 52 5.26 -30.11 -5.31
CA ALA A 52 4.50 -30.61 -6.44
C ALA A 52 3.07 -31.02 -6.04
N TYR A 53 2.91 -31.70 -4.90
CA TYR A 53 1.60 -32.15 -4.42
C TYR A 53 0.64 -31.00 -4.11
N PHE A 54 1.13 -29.94 -3.44
CA PHE A 54 0.31 -28.79 -3.06
C PHE A 54 0.29 -27.66 -4.10
N GLY A 55 0.98 -27.81 -5.24
CA GLY A 55 1.09 -26.74 -6.25
C GLY A 55 1.84 -25.49 -5.75
N LEU A 56 2.79 -25.66 -4.83
CA LEU A 56 3.52 -24.57 -4.19
C LEU A 56 4.94 -24.43 -4.75
N SER A 57 5.53 -23.25 -4.58
CA SER A 57 6.96 -23.10 -4.81
C SER A 57 7.77 -23.81 -3.72
N ARG A 58 8.89 -24.44 -4.08
CA ARG A 58 9.85 -25.01 -3.10
C ARG A 58 10.28 -23.97 -2.05
N LYS A 59 10.41 -22.70 -2.45
CA LYS A 59 10.75 -21.57 -1.57
C LYS A 59 9.70 -21.35 -0.47
N THR A 60 8.43 -21.54 -0.79
CA THR A 60 7.33 -21.45 0.18
C THR A 60 7.45 -22.53 1.25
N ILE A 61 7.69 -23.78 0.84
CA ILE A 61 7.87 -24.91 1.76
C ILE A 61 9.10 -24.68 2.66
N HIS A 62 10.25 -24.32 2.10
CA HIS A 62 11.44 -23.99 2.90
C HIS A 62 11.20 -22.87 3.91
N LYS A 63 10.46 -21.82 3.52
CA LYS A 63 10.11 -20.72 4.43
C LYS A 63 9.32 -21.21 5.64
N TRP A 64 8.32 -22.07 5.43
CA TRP A 64 7.46 -22.55 6.51
C TRP A 64 8.11 -23.65 7.35
N LEU A 65 8.90 -24.53 6.74
CA LEU A 65 9.75 -25.48 7.49
C LEU A 65 10.71 -24.75 8.43
N LYS A 66 11.34 -23.66 7.98
CA LYS A 66 12.22 -22.85 8.84
C LYS A 66 11.49 -22.16 9.99
N ARG A 67 10.19 -21.89 9.83
CA ARG A 67 9.36 -21.22 10.84
C ARG A 67 8.72 -22.21 11.81
N PHE A 68 8.52 -23.46 11.38
CA PHE A 68 7.81 -24.46 12.16
C PHE A 68 8.57 -24.81 13.44
N ASP A 69 7.88 -24.65 14.56
CA ASP A 69 8.29 -25.13 15.87
C ASP A 69 7.31 -26.23 16.31
N PRO A 70 7.75 -27.50 16.45
CA PRO A 70 6.90 -28.62 16.86
C PRO A 70 6.18 -28.41 18.20
N HIS A 71 6.73 -27.58 19.09
CA HIS A 71 6.13 -27.26 20.39
C HIS A 71 5.21 -26.05 20.33
N ARG A 72 5.30 -25.24 19.27
CA ARG A 72 4.52 -24.01 19.07
C ARG A 72 3.91 -23.97 17.67
N ILE A 73 2.72 -24.55 17.52
CA ILE A 73 1.98 -24.56 16.24
C ILE A 73 1.62 -23.16 15.74
N GLN A 74 1.46 -22.19 16.66
CA GLN A 74 1.24 -20.77 16.32
C GLN A 74 2.38 -20.16 15.48
N SER A 75 3.55 -20.80 15.42
CA SER A 75 4.65 -20.38 14.54
C SER A 75 4.30 -20.38 13.04
N LEU A 76 3.24 -21.11 12.66
CA LEU A 76 2.70 -21.17 11.30
C LEU A 76 1.70 -20.05 10.99
N GLU A 77 1.43 -19.16 11.94
CA GLU A 77 0.60 -18.00 11.70
C GLU A 77 1.24 -16.98 10.76
N GLU A 78 0.39 -16.23 10.06
CA GLU A 78 0.88 -15.15 9.22
C GLU A 78 1.47 -14.04 10.09
N SER A 79 2.75 -13.74 9.89
CA SER A 79 3.39 -12.61 10.55
C SER A 79 3.03 -11.31 9.84
N SER A 80 2.98 -10.20 10.59
CA SER A 80 2.82 -8.88 10.00
C SER A 80 3.85 -8.64 8.88
N ARG A 81 3.35 -8.20 7.72
CA ARG A 81 4.18 -7.79 6.57
C ARG A 81 4.61 -6.33 6.67
N ARG A 82 4.20 -5.63 7.73
CA ARG A 82 4.53 -4.23 7.95
C ARG A 82 6.02 -4.12 8.27
N PRO A 83 6.77 -3.20 7.62
CA PRO A 83 8.14 -2.91 7.98
C PRO A 83 8.27 -2.56 9.47
N LYS A 84 9.34 -3.05 10.12
CA LYS A 84 9.61 -2.76 11.53
C LYS A 84 9.83 -1.26 11.77
N GLN A 85 10.49 -0.60 10.83
CA GLN A 85 10.75 0.83 10.85
C GLN A 85 9.97 1.49 9.72
N LEU A 86 9.04 2.37 10.09
CA LEU A 86 8.40 3.26 9.13
C LEU A 86 9.23 4.54 9.03
N ARG A 87 9.27 5.14 7.84
CA ARG A 87 9.88 6.46 7.68
C ARG A 87 9.14 7.46 8.58
N THR A 88 9.87 8.03 9.52
CA THR A 88 9.39 9.09 10.38
C THR A 88 9.68 10.45 9.76
N TRP A 89 9.22 11.50 10.44
CA TRP A 89 9.33 12.86 9.96
C TRP A 89 10.78 13.37 10.05
N GLU A 90 11.34 13.85 8.94
CA GLU A 90 12.74 14.34 8.84
C GLU A 90 12.93 15.79 9.30
N VAL A 91 11.86 16.47 9.72
CA VAL A 91 11.94 17.83 10.24
C VAL A 91 12.27 17.74 11.71
N THR A 92 13.40 18.34 12.11
CA THR A 92 13.76 18.39 13.53
C THR A 92 12.81 19.32 14.28
N PRO A 93 12.57 19.11 15.59
CA PRO A 93 11.72 20.00 16.39
C PRO A 93 12.16 21.47 16.32
N LEU A 94 13.47 21.71 16.22
CA LEU A 94 14.03 23.05 16.06
C LEU A 94 13.67 23.68 14.71
N GLN A 95 13.81 22.93 13.61
CA GLN A 95 13.38 23.36 12.27
C GLN A 95 11.87 23.64 12.24
N GLU A 96 11.07 22.78 12.88
CA GLU A 96 9.63 22.96 13.00
C GLU A 96 9.27 24.26 13.71
N ALA A 97 9.86 24.52 14.88
CA ALA A 97 9.62 25.73 15.65
C ALA A 97 10.02 26.99 14.87
N ARG A 98 11.19 27.00 14.24
CA ARG A 98 11.68 28.12 13.42
C ARG A 98 10.78 28.38 12.21
N VAL A 99 10.36 27.35 11.50
CA VAL A 99 9.44 27.51 10.36
C VAL A 99 8.08 28.02 10.83
N LYS A 100 7.59 27.55 11.98
CA LYS A 100 6.33 28.03 12.57
C LYS A 100 6.39 29.52 12.88
N THR A 101 7.43 29.98 13.58
CA THR A 101 7.60 31.41 13.91
C THR A 101 7.74 32.28 12.67
N LEU A 102 8.52 31.85 11.67
CA LEU A 102 8.63 32.57 10.39
C LEU A 102 7.29 32.65 9.64
N ARG A 103 6.52 31.56 9.67
CA ARG A 103 5.22 31.50 9.00
C ARG A 103 4.19 32.38 9.68
N GLU A 104 4.18 32.44 11.01
CA GLU A 104 3.31 33.32 11.79
C GLU A 104 3.61 34.80 11.50
N LYS A 105 4.88 35.19 11.43
CA LYS A 105 5.31 36.54 11.06
C LYS A 105 4.95 36.91 9.61
N HIS A 106 5.04 35.96 8.69
CA HIS A 106 4.85 36.18 7.26
C HIS A 106 3.83 35.22 6.64
N LEU A 107 2.59 35.31 7.09
CA LEU A 107 1.54 34.34 6.74
C LEU A 107 1.27 34.25 5.23
N ARG A 108 1.34 35.39 4.52
CA ARG A 108 1.10 35.49 3.08
C ARG A 108 2.26 34.99 2.20
N TYR A 109 3.44 34.73 2.77
CA TYR A 109 4.60 34.32 2.00
C TYR A 109 4.51 32.85 1.56
N GLY A 110 4.93 32.61 0.32
CA GLY A 110 5.05 31.26 -0.22
C GLY A 110 6.24 30.50 0.38
N LYS A 111 6.23 29.17 0.25
CA LYS A 111 7.30 28.29 0.75
C LYS A 111 8.70 28.61 0.21
N ALA A 112 8.79 29.11 -1.04
CA ALA A 112 10.06 29.52 -1.63
C ALA A 112 10.64 30.78 -0.97
N LYS A 113 9.79 31.78 -0.69
CA LYS A 113 10.22 33.00 0.02
C LYS A 113 10.59 32.72 1.47
N LEU A 114 9.83 31.86 2.14
CA LEU A 114 10.16 31.42 3.50
C LEU A 114 11.48 30.64 3.58
N LYS A 115 11.84 29.90 2.53
CA LYS A 115 13.14 29.21 2.45
C LYS A 115 14.29 30.22 2.48
N VAL A 116 14.22 31.25 1.64
CA VAL A 116 15.26 32.29 1.57
C VAL A 116 15.42 32.98 2.93
N ILE A 117 14.31 33.41 3.54
CA ILE A 117 14.34 34.06 4.87
C ILE A 117 14.90 33.12 5.94
N TYR A 118 14.55 31.83 5.89
CA TYR A 118 15.07 30.83 6.83
C TYR A 118 16.59 30.68 6.70
N GLU A 119 17.09 30.55 5.46
CA GLU A 119 18.51 30.41 5.16
C GLU A 119 19.30 31.65 5.59
N GLU A 120 18.77 32.85 5.33
CA GLU A 120 19.37 34.12 5.77
C GLU A 120 19.39 34.29 7.29
N THR A 121 18.32 33.88 7.98
CA THR A 121 18.19 34.09 9.44
C THR A 121 18.96 33.06 10.26
N TYR A 122 18.98 31.80 9.81
CA TYR A 122 19.49 30.67 10.60
C TYR A 122 20.76 30.02 10.02
N GLY A 123 21.19 30.40 8.81
CA GLY A 123 22.39 29.87 8.17
C GLY A 123 22.31 28.39 7.81
N GLU A 124 21.11 27.81 7.78
CA GLU A 124 20.89 26.37 7.55
C GLU A 124 19.97 26.18 6.33
N PRO A 125 20.35 25.30 5.37
CA PRO A 125 19.52 25.00 4.22
C PRO A 125 18.30 24.15 4.61
N ILE A 126 17.12 24.55 4.13
CA ILE A 126 15.88 23.80 4.35
C ILE A 126 15.14 23.55 3.03
N SER A 127 14.58 22.34 2.87
CA SER A 127 13.80 22.04 1.68
C SER A 127 12.42 22.73 1.74
N THR A 128 11.94 23.20 0.59
CA THR A 128 10.60 23.82 0.48
C THR A 128 9.49 22.86 0.91
N TRP A 129 9.72 21.55 0.77
CA TRP A 129 8.81 20.51 1.21
C TRP A 129 8.75 20.38 2.73
N LYS A 130 9.89 20.50 3.44
CA LYS A 130 9.92 20.55 4.91
C LYS A 130 9.09 21.73 5.43
N ILE A 131 9.24 22.91 4.82
CA ILE A 131 8.43 24.10 5.14
C ILE A 131 6.94 23.82 4.91
N GLU A 132 6.58 23.35 3.72
CA GLU A 132 5.18 23.06 3.36
C GLU A 132 4.55 22.00 4.28
N ARG A 133 5.33 21.00 4.71
CA ARG A 133 4.88 19.98 5.65
C ARG A 133 4.59 20.56 7.03
N VAL A 134 5.43 21.43 7.56
CA VAL A 134 5.17 22.14 8.83
C VAL A 134 3.90 22.98 8.72
N VAL A 135 3.73 23.73 7.62
CA VAL A 135 2.53 24.53 7.36
C VAL A 135 1.26 23.67 7.34
N ARG A 136 1.30 22.50 6.67
CA ARG A 136 0.16 21.58 6.63
C ARG A 136 -0.15 20.96 7.99
N LYS A 137 0.87 20.62 8.78
CA LYS A 137 0.71 20.03 10.11
C LYS A 137 0.04 21.00 11.09
N HIS A 138 0.41 22.28 11.05
CA HIS A 138 -0.09 23.32 11.95
C HIS A 138 -1.23 24.18 11.37
N HIS A 139 -1.70 23.86 10.16
CA HIS A 139 -2.76 24.60 9.47
C HIS A 139 -2.51 26.12 9.32
N LEU A 140 -1.25 26.53 9.11
CA LEU A 140 -0.82 27.94 9.07
C LEU A 140 -1.11 28.62 7.72
N TYR A 141 -2.39 28.87 7.45
CA TYR A 141 -2.88 29.49 6.21
C TYR A 141 -3.39 30.93 6.47
N PRO A 142 -3.15 31.88 5.54
CA PRO A 142 -3.70 33.24 5.63
C PRO A 142 -5.21 33.29 5.85
N ASP A 143 -5.92 32.47 5.09
CA ASP A 143 -7.37 32.29 5.22
C ASP A 143 -7.66 30.78 5.22
N PRO A 144 -7.99 30.21 6.40
CA PRO A 144 -8.34 28.80 6.53
C PRO A 144 -9.61 28.41 5.78
N ALA A 145 -10.61 29.30 5.70
CA ALA A 145 -11.89 29.04 5.05
C ALA A 145 -11.70 28.90 3.53
N ASP A 146 -11.00 29.86 2.93
CA ASP A 146 -10.63 29.82 1.52
C ASP A 146 -9.75 28.62 1.18
N HIS A 147 -8.80 28.28 2.06
CA HIS A 147 -7.97 27.10 1.89
C HIS A 147 -8.82 25.82 1.82
N LYS A 148 -9.77 25.67 2.75
CA LYS A 148 -10.70 24.53 2.80
C LYS A 148 -11.57 24.46 1.55
N GLN A 149 -12.14 25.58 1.11
CA GLN A 149 -12.92 25.64 -0.14
C GLN A 149 -12.08 25.22 -1.35
N ARG A 150 -10.83 25.69 -1.44
CA ARG A 150 -9.91 25.35 -2.52
C ARG A 150 -9.57 23.86 -2.54
N MET A 151 -9.37 23.26 -1.37
CA MET A 151 -9.13 21.80 -1.25
C MET A 151 -10.37 21.00 -1.68
N LYS A 152 -11.58 21.44 -1.31
CA LYS A 152 -12.84 20.84 -1.77
C LYS A 152 -12.97 20.88 -3.29
N ARG A 153 -12.74 22.06 -3.91
CA ARG A 153 -12.77 22.22 -5.38
C ARG A 153 -11.75 21.32 -6.07
N ARG A 154 -10.56 21.17 -5.50
CA ARG A 154 -9.52 20.24 -6.03
C ARG A 154 -9.97 18.79 -5.96
N GLN A 155 -10.58 18.37 -4.85
CA GLN A 155 -11.09 17.00 -4.71
C GLN A 155 -12.20 16.69 -5.72
N GLN A 156 -13.13 17.63 -5.92
CA GLN A 156 -14.19 17.51 -6.93
C GLN A 156 -13.63 17.35 -8.34
N ARG A 157 -12.62 18.15 -8.73
CA ARG A 157 -11.95 18.03 -10.03
C ARG A 157 -11.24 16.69 -10.25
N LYS A 158 -10.76 16.05 -9.18
CA LYS A 158 -10.17 14.70 -9.27
C LYS A 158 -11.24 13.63 -9.48
N GLN A 159 -12.39 13.78 -8.84
CA GLN A 159 -13.51 12.84 -8.99
C GLN A 159 -14.21 12.98 -10.34
N LYS A 160 -14.31 14.20 -10.87
CA LYS A 160 -14.91 14.50 -12.16
C LYS A 160 -13.89 15.27 -13.02
N PRO A 161 -12.94 14.56 -13.66
CA PRO A 161 -11.98 15.20 -14.55
C PRO A 161 -12.72 15.85 -15.72
N LYS A 162 -12.21 16.99 -16.19
CA LYS A 162 -12.76 17.65 -17.37
C LYS A 162 -12.49 16.76 -18.60
N VAL A 163 -13.53 16.28 -19.24
CA VAL A 163 -13.44 15.56 -20.52
C VAL A 163 -13.02 16.56 -21.60
N ARG A 164 -11.99 16.21 -22.38
CA ARG A 164 -11.54 17.05 -23.50
C ARG A 164 -12.39 16.78 -24.74
N ILE A 165 -12.48 17.78 -25.62
CA ILE A 165 -13.36 17.72 -26.80
C ILE A 165 -13.03 16.52 -27.71
N HIS A 166 -11.74 16.16 -27.83
CA HIS A 166 -11.29 15.01 -28.63
C HIS A 166 -11.52 13.64 -27.97
N GLU A 167 -11.86 13.61 -26.68
CA GLU A 167 -12.19 12.37 -25.95
C GLU A 167 -13.69 12.05 -26.02
N LEU A 168 -14.49 12.95 -26.63
CA LEU A 168 -15.92 12.75 -26.84
C LEU A 168 -16.13 11.93 -28.12
N GLU A 169 -16.90 10.85 -28.04
CA GLU A 169 -17.39 10.11 -29.20
C GLU A 169 -18.44 10.95 -29.93
N THR A 170 -17.97 11.85 -30.79
CA THR A 170 -18.83 12.77 -31.56
C THR A 170 -19.76 12.03 -32.53
N ASP A 171 -19.41 10.79 -32.89
CA ASP A 171 -20.13 9.94 -33.84
C ASP A 171 -21.47 9.44 -33.31
N THR A 172 -21.69 9.52 -32.00
CA THR A 172 -22.94 9.12 -31.33
C THR A 172 -24.01 10.21 -31.33
N TYR A 173 -23.68 11.43 -31.79
CA TYR A 173 -24.59 12.57 -31.79
C TYR A 173 -25.12 12.87 -33.21
N PRO A 174 -26.43 13.11 -33.39
CA PRO A 174 -26.98 13.39 -34.70
C PRO A 174 -26.41 14.69 -35.28
N ALA A 175 -26.15 14.67 -36.58
CA ALA A 175 -25.58 15.79 -37.32
C ALA A 175 -26.38 17.07 -37.09
N GLY A 176 -25.71 18.15 -36.67
CA GLY A 176 -26.31 19.45 -36.33
C GLY A 176 -26.47 19.74 -34.84
N THR A 177 -26.22 18.77 -33.96
CA THR A 177 -26.33 18.95 -32.49
C THR A 177 -25.16 19.74 -31.89
N LEU A 178 -23.98 19.63 -32.49
CA LEU A 178 -22.78 20.39 -32.15
C LEU A 178 -22.42 21.19 -33.40
N GLY A 179 -22.39 22.52 -33.32
CA GLY A 179 -22.20 23.45 -34.46
C GLY A 179 -20.82 23.41 -35.12
N ILE A 180 -20.31 22.21 -35.42
CA ILE A 180 -19.03 21.96 -36.09
C ILE A 180 -19.35 21.65 -37.57
N PRO A 181 -18.71 22.34 -38.53
CA PRO A 181 -18.98 22.14 -39.95
C PRO A 181 -18.51 20.76 -40.41
N ILE A 182 -19.35 20.10 -41.22
CA ILE A 182 -19.10 18.78 -41.81
C ILE A 182 -17.86 18.88 -42.72
N PRO A 183 -16.85 18.00 -42.61
CA PRO A 183 -15.77 17.96 -43.58
C PRO A 183 -16.33 17.53 -44.94
N SER A 184 -16.21 18.41 -45.93
CA SER A 184 -16.65 18.17 -47.31
C SER A 184 -15.88 16.98 -47.89
N SER A 185 -16.58 15.87 -48.14
CA SER A 185 -16.06 14.77 -48.96
C SER A 185 -15.95 15.25 -50.41
N SER A 186 -14.73 15.46 -50.90
CA SER A 186 -14.47 15.75 -52.31
C SER A 186 -13.14 15.18 -52.79
N GLY A 187 -13.21 14.34 -53.84
CA GLY A 187 -12.13 13.95 -54.75
C GLY A 187 -11.36 12.69 -54.32
N GLY A 188 -11.37 11.54 -55.01
CA GLY A 188 -11.56 11.29 -56.44
C GLY A 188 -10.24 11.47 -57.18
N MET A 189 -9.55 10.35 -57.54
CA MET A 189 -8.48 10.15 -58.55
C MET A 189 -7.66 8.92 -58.12
N GLY A 190 -7.29 7.95 -58.95
CA GLY A 190 -7.47 7.71 -60.37
C GLY A 190 -6.84 6.34 -60.68
N SER A 191 -7.44 5.62 -61.63
CA SER A 191 -6.91 4.37 -62.19
C SER A 191 -5.74 4.68 -63.13
N THR A 192 -4.68 3.88 -63.03
CA THR A 192 -3.67 3.49 -64.04
C THR A 192 -2.63 2.64 -63.28
N GLY A 193 -2.11 1.51 -63.72
CA GLY A 193 -2.16 0.71 -64.93
C GLY A 193 -1.37 -0.57 -64.65
#